data_AF-J9ECP5-F1
#
_entry.id   AF-J9ECP5-F1
#
_cell.length_a   1.000
_cell.length_b   1.000
_cell.length_c   1.000
_cell.angle_alpha   90.00
_cell.angle_beta   90.00
_cell.angle_gamma   90.00
#
_symmetry.space_group_name_H-M   'P 1'
#
loop_
_entity.id
_entity.type
_entity.pdbx_description
1 polymer ?
#
loop_
_entity_poly.entity_id
_entity_poly.type
_entity_poly.pdbx_seq_one_letter_code
_entity_poly.pdbx_strand_id
1 'polypeptide(L)'
;LLKETYENRSLDLVLRYLEGARNHDSRLIFDVLKYLAGLLVHRRLALDFVAAGGVDLLIRIERDSLASVVVGTCLYYLAYNADAMEGVCLLPEQTLNELVHYALWLLEHSYESGRAGSSMFFTHAFQFRPVLERFDDYDGPRRLFNYISTLTLLQEDSDNVLSDEHLYTSMQAIRNTCMAFRSYMAAHIFVKVEHLKRTHVSRLQCLRDIVIPSCVH
;
A
#
# COMPACT_ATOMS: atom_id res chain seq x y z
N LEU A 1 -14.07 22.92 5.04
CA LEU A 1 -13.00 21.94 4.72
C LEU A 1 -13.24 21.18 3.42
N LEU A 2 -14.01 20.09 3.36
CA LEU A 2 -14.21 19.30 2.11
C LEU A 2 -14.81 20.10 0.94
N LYS A 3 -15.76 21.01 1.24
CA LYS A 3 -16.36 21.91 0.26
C LYS A 3 -15.35 22.97 -0.22
N GLU A 4 -14.60 23.56 0.71
CA GLU A 4 -13.56 24.55 0.40
C GLU A 4 -12.37 23.96 -0.38
N THR A 5 -11.92 22.74 -0.08
CA THR A 5 -10.86 22.08 -0.85
C THR A 5 -11.28 21.75 -2.28
N TYR A 6 -12.56 21.39 -2.46
CA TYR A 6 -13.13 21.18 -3.78
C TYR A 6 -13.33 22.50 -4.54
N GLU A 7 -13.83 23.53 -3.87
CA GLU A 7 -14.02 24.87 -4.44
C GLU A 7 -12.69 25.55 -4.79
N ASN A 8 -11.62 25.28 -4.03
CA ASN A 8 -10.30 25.88 -4.24
C ASN A 8 -9.40 25.11 -5.21
N ARG A 9 -9.91 24.10 -5.92
CA ARG A 9 -9.11 23.27 -6.86
C ARG A 9 -7.81 22.75 -6.23
N SER A 10 -7.89 22.37 -4.96
CA SER A 10 -6.71 21.95 -4.17
C SER A 10 -5.97 20.77 -4.81
N LEU A 11 -6.71 19.86 -5.45
CA LEU A 11 -6.14 18.72 -6.16
C LEU A 11 -5.37 19.15 -7.41
N ASP A 12 -5.90 20.08 -8.22
CA ASP A 12 -5.23 20.60 -9.42
C ASP A 12 -3.87 21.23 -9.06
N LEU A 13 -3.81 21.94 -7.92
CA LEU A 13 -2.57 22.52 -7.43
C LEU A 13 -1.54 21.43 -7.08
N VAL A 14 -1.96 20.39 -6.37
CA VAL A 14 -1.10 19.24 -6.05
C VAL A 14 -0.59 18.59 -7.33
N LEU A 15 -1.47 18.30 -8.29
CA LEU A 15 -1.09 17.66 -9.55
C LEU A 15 -0.04 18.47 -10.31
N ARG A 16 -0.18 19.79 -10.39
CA ARG A 16 0.83 20.68 -11.01
C ARG A 16 2.20 20.60 -10.34
N TYR A 17 2.24 20.56 -9.00
CA TYR A 17 3.49 20.39 -8.28
C TYR A 17 4.11 19.00 -8.50
N LEU A 18 3.30 17.95 -8.61
CA LEU A 18 3.79 16.59 -8.89
C LEU A 18 4.30 16.45 -10.33
N GLU A 19 3.64 17.07 -11.33
CA GLU A 19 4.12 17.14 -12.71
C GLU A 19 5.50 17.80 -12.80
N GLY A 20 5.71 18.86 -12.02
CA GLY A 20 6.97 19.60 -11.92
C GLY A 20 7.96 19.05 -10.88
N ALA A 21 7.72 17.89 -10.26
CA ALA A 21 8.41 17.49 -9.03
C ALA A 21 9.95 17.51 -9.12
N ARG A 22 10.51 17.14 -10.29
CA ARG A 22 11.97 17.14 -10.53
C ARG A 22 12.60 18.53 -10.53
N ASN A 23 11.81 19.58 -10.74
CA ASN A 23 12.26 20.97 -10.79
C ASN A 23 12.03 21.71 -9.46
N HIS A 24 11.54 21.00 -8.44
CA HIS A 24 11.20 21.58 -7.15
C HIS A 24 12.10 21.05 -6.04
N ASP A 25 12.22 21.82 -4.96
CA ASP A 25 12.90 21.37 -3.74
C ASP A 25 12.17 20.15 -3.17
N SER A 26 12.94 19.12 -2.81
CA SER A 26 12.46 17.91 -2.14
C SER A 26 11.58 18.22 -0.91
N ARG A 27 11.89 19.29 -0.17
CA ARG A 27 11.09 19.74 0.99
C ARG A 27 9.72 20.25 0.58
N LEU A 28 9.64 21.00 -0.52
CA LEU A 28 8.37 21.48 -1.06
C LEU A 28 7.51 20.29 -1.49
N ILE A 29 8.09 19.33 -2.20
CA ILE A 29 7.37 18.11 -2.62
C ILE A 29 6.93 17.28 -1.42
N PHE A 30 7.76 17.18 -0.38
CA PHE A 30 7.40 16.51 0.85
C PHE A 30 6.17 17.15 1.52
N ASP A 31 6.08 18.48 1.59
CA ASP A 31 4.91 19.18 2.13
C ASP A 31 3.68 19.05 1.24
N VAL A 32 3.85 19.09 -0.09
CA VAL A 32 2.77 18.83 -1.06
C VAL A 32 2.21 17.42 -0.90
N LEU A 33 3.08 16.41 -0.73
CA LEU A 33 2.66 15.02 -0.50
C LEU A 33 1.96 14.84 0.85
N LYS A 34 2.38 15.55 1.90
CA LYS A 34 1.67 15.53 3.18
C LYS A 34 0.26 16.11 3.06
N TYR A 35 0.14 17.21 2.32
CA TYR A 35 -1.16 17.79 2.02
C TYR A 35 -2.03 16.81 1.22
N LEU A 36 -1.46 16.18 0.17
CA LEU A 36 -2.14 15.14 -0.59
C LEU A 36 -2.60 13.97 0.30
N ALA A 37 -1.74 13.46 1.18
CA ALA A 37 -2.11 12.38 2.10
C ALA A 37 -3.35 12.74 2.94
N GLY A 38 -3.44 13.98 3.42
CA GLY A 38 -4.64 14.49 4.10
C GLY A 38 -5.88 14.57 3.20
N LEU A 39 -5.72 14.85 1.91
CA LEU A 39 -6.82 14.84 0.93
C LEU A 39 -7.31 13.43 0.62
N LEU A 40 -6.41 12.45 0.49
CA LEU A 40 -6.70 11.07 0.10
C LEU A 40 -7.56 10.30 1.11
N VAL A 41 -7.67 10.78 2.36
CA VAL A 41 -8.63 10.24 3.35
C VAL A 41 -10.08 10.40 2.88
N HIS A 42 -10.34 11.37 2.00
CA HIS A 42 -11.67 11.60 1.45
C HIS A 42 -11.86 10.83 0.14
N ARG A 43 -12.80 9.87 0.16
CA ARG A 43 -13.17 9.02 -0.99
C ARG A 43 -13.26 9.75 -2.32
N ARG A 44 -13.98 10.88 -2.38
CA ARG A 44 -14.15 11.65 -3.63
C ARG A 44 -12.81 12.14 -4.17
N LEU A 45 -11.95 12.69 -3.30
CA LEU A 45 -10.64 13.20 -3.71
C LEU A 45 -9.68 12.08 -4.09
N ALA A 46 -9.75 10.91 -3.44
CA ALA A 46 -9.00 9.73 -3.84
C ALA A 46 -9.40 9.26 -5.25
N LEU A 47 -10.70 9.18 -5.54
CA LEU A 47 -11.21 8.83 -6.87
C LEU A 47 -10.79 9.86 -7.93
N ASP A 48 -10.98 11.15 -7.65
CA ASP A 48 -10.59 12.24 -8.55
C ASP A 48 -9.06 12.23 -8.81
N PHE A 49 -8.24 11.92 -7.80
CA PHE A 49 -6.78 11.81 -7.93
C PHE A 49 -6.37 10.66 -8.86
N VAL A 50 -6.99 9.48 -8.71
CA VAL A 50 -6.74 8.33 -9.58
C VAL A 50 -7.18 8.65 -11.01
N ALA A 51 -8.38 9.22 -11.18
CA ALA A 51 -8.93 9.59 -12.49
C ALA A 51 -8.08 10.65 -13.22
N ALA A 52 -7.44 11.55 -12.47
CA ALA A 52 -6.55 12.58 -13.01
C ALA A 52 -5.13 12.06 -13.35
N GLY A 53 -4.86 10.75 -13.25
CA GLY A 53 -3.53 10.18 -13.49
C GLY A 53 -2.53 10.45 -12.36
N GLY A 54 -3.00 10.87 -11.18
CA GLY A 54 -2.15 11.26 -10.06
C GLY A 54 -1.25 10.12 -9.55
N VAL A 55 -1.67 8.87 -9.71
CA VAL A 55 -0.88 7.69 -9.30
C VAL A 55 0.42 7.58 -10.09
N ASP A 56 0.39 7.83 -11.40
CA ASP A 56 1.57 7.82 -12.25
C ASP A 56 2.54 8.95 -11.89
N LEU A 57 2.02 10.13 -11.51
CA LEU A 57 2.84 11.22 -10.99
C LEU A 57 3.45 10.88 -9.62
N LEU A 58 2.68 10.23 -8.75
CA LEU A 58 3.09 9.87 -7.39
C LEU A 58 4.27 8.89 -7.40
N ILE A 59 4.25 7.88 -8.28
CA ILE A 59 5.32 6.88 -8.37
C ILE A 59 6.57 7.37 -9.15
N ARG A 60 6.53 8.60 -9.70
CA ARG A 60 7.70 9.26 -10.33
C ARG A 60 8.55 10.06 -9.36
N ILE A 61 8.09 10.24 -8.12
CA ILE A 61 8.88 10.87 -7.06
C ILE A 61 10.18 10.08 -6.86
N GLU A 62 11.29 10.78 -6.64
CA GLU A 62 12.59 10.16 -6.47
C GLU A 62 12.62 9.31 -5.20
N ARG A 63 12.93 8.02 -5.33
CA ARG A 63 12.90 7.03 -4.24
C ARG A 63 13.85 7.40 -3.10
N ASP A 64 15.06 7.86 -3.43
CA ASP A 64 16.08 8.25 -2.45
C ASP A 64 15.79 9.60 -1.74
N SER A 65 14.75 10.33 -2.18
CA SER A 65 14.38 11.60 -1.57
C SER A 65 13.57 11.42 -0.27
N LEU A 66 13.65 12.39 0.64
CA LEU A 66 12.81 12.42 1.85
C LEU A 66 11.29 12.37 1.53
N ALA A 67 10.89 12.90 0.37
CA ALA A 67 9.52 12.90 -0.11
C ALA A 67 8.95 11.48 -0.31
N SER A 68 9.79 10.49 -0.62
CA SER A 68 9.36 9.10 -0.87
C SER A 68 8.68 8.46 0.34
N VAL A 69 9.05 8.86 1.55
CA VAL A 69 8.42 8.41 2.81
C VAL A 69 6.91 8.65 2.77
N VAL A 70 6.50 9.83 2.29
CA VAL A 70 5.08 10.24 2.27
C VAL A 70 4.34 9.61 1.10
N VAL A 71 5.04 9.17 0.05
CA VAL A 71 4.46 8.35 -1.02
C VAL A 71 3.86 7.07 -0.45
N GLY A 72 4.56 6.40 0.48
CA GLY A 72 4.02 5.21 1.16
C GLY A 72 2.71 5.49 1.91
N THR A 73 2.60 6.66 2.56
CA THR A 73 1.36 7.10 3.22
C THR A 73 0.24 7.38 2.21
N CYS A 74 0.54 8.02 1.08
CA CYS A 74 -0.44 8.28 0.02
C CYS A 74 -0.97 6.98 -0.58
N LEU A 75 -0.07 6.02 -0.88
CA LEU A 75 -0.43 4.70 -1.36
C LEU A 75 -1.32 3.96 -0.35
N TYR A 76 -0.98 4.01 0.95
CA TYR A 76 -1.83 3.44 2.00
C TYR A 76 -3.25 4.03 1.98
N TYR A 77 -3.41 5.35 1.91
CA TYR A 77 -4.76 5.95 1.87
C TYR A 77 -5.54 5.63 0.60
N LEU A 78 -4.86 5.48 -0.54
CA LEU A 78 -5.48 4.92 -1.74
C LEU A 78 -5.96 3.49 -1.48
N ALA A 79 -5.09 2.64 -0.91
CA ALA A 79 -5.40 1.25 -0.60
C ALA A 79 -6.55 1.06 0.38
N TYR A 80 -6.66 1.95 1.36
CA TYR A 80 -7.75 1.97 2.33
C TYR A 80 -9.12 2.21 1.67
N ASN A 81 -9.16 2.88 0.51
CA ASN A 81 -10.37 3.13 -0.25
C ASN A 81 -10.53 2.10 -1.38
N ALA A 82 -11.41 1.10 -1.18
CA ALA A 82 -11.58 0.02 -2.15
C ALA A 82 -11.92 0.50 -3.57
N ASP A 83 -12.86 1.44 -3.73
CA ASP A 83 -13.21 1.99 -5.05
C ASP A 83 -12.05 2.74 -5.72
N ALA A 84 -11.24 3.46 -4.96
CA ALA A 84 -10.05 4.10 -5.51
C ALA A 84 -9.05 3.03 -6.00
N MET A 85 -8.87 1.95 -5.24
CA MET A 85 -8.01 0.84 -5.66
C MET A 85 -8.53 0.06 -6.84
N GLU A 86 -9.84 -0.09 -7.01
CA GLU A 86 -10.41 -0.65 -8.23
C GLU A 86 -9.96 0.19 -9.43
N GLY A 87 -10.01 1.52 -9.33
CA GLY A 87 -9.46 2.43 -10.33
C GLY A 87 -7.96 2.26 -10.54
N VAL A 88 -7.18 2.11 -9.47
CA VAL A 88 -5.73 1.83 -9.55
C VAL A 88 -5.46 0.52 -10.29
N CYS A 89 -6.23 -0.52 -10.02
CA CYS A 89 -6.09 -1.84 -10.66
C CYS A 89 -6.44 -1.86 -12.15
N LEU A 90 -7.09 -0.80 -12.66
CA LEU A 90 -7.39 -0.60 -14.08
C LEU A 90 -6.34 0.25 -14.80
N LEU A 91 -5.33 0.76 -14.09
CA LEU A 91 -4.22 1.51 -14.69
C LEU A 91 -3.39 0.62 -15.63
N PRO A 92 -2.61 1.22 -16.56
CA PRO A 92 -1.72 0.47 -17.43
C PRO A 92 -0.79 -0.46 -16.65
N GLU A 93 -0.49 -1.62 -17.24
CA GLU A 93 0.32 -2.67 -16.61
C GLU A 93 1.65 -2.14 -16.07
N GLN A 94 2.32 -1.27 -16.83
CA GLN A 94 3.57 -0.64 -16.42
C GLN A 94 3.42 0.21 -15.17
N THR A 95 2.33 0.98 -15.04
CA THR A 95 2.07 1.81 -13.86
C THR A 95 1.84 0.95 -12.63
N LEU A 96 1.10 -0.17 -12.77
CA LEU A 96 0.91 -1.12 -11.68
C LEU A 96 2.22 -1.83 -11.28
N ASN A 97 3.04 -2.22 -12.25
CA ASN A 97 4.36 -2.81 -12.00
C ASN A 97 5.24 -1.84 -11.19
N GLU A 98 5.35 -0.60 -11.65
CA GLU A 98 6.14 0.44 -10.97
C GLU A 98 5.58 0.79 -9.59
N LEU A 99 4.26 0.80 -9.42
CA LEU A 99 3.62 1.04 -8.13
C LEU A 99 4.00 -0.04 -7.11
N VAL A 100 3.89 -1.32 -7.48
CA VAL A 100 4.24 -2.42 -6.57
C VAL A 100 5.75 -2.43 -6.31
N HIS A 101 6.58 -2.19 -7.33
CA HIS A 101 8.02 -2.03 -7.15
C HIS A 101 8.38 -0.87 -6.22
N TYR A 102 7.71 0.28 -6.34
CA TYR A 102 7.94 1.43 -5.48
C TYR A 102 7.59 1.10 -4.03
N ALA A 103 6.42 0.50 -3.79
CA ALA A 103 6.02 0.07 -2.45
C ALA A 103 7.03 -0.93 -1.86
N LEU A 104 7.43 -1.97 -2.61
CA LEU A 104 8.46 -2.91 -2.18
C LEU A 104 9.81 -2.26 -1.91
N TRP A 105 10.19 -1.25 -2.68
CA TRP A 105 11.40 -0.48 -2.45
C TRP A 105 11.31 0.29 -1.12
N LEU A 106 10.17 0.95 -0.84
CA LEU A 106 9.95 1.64 0.43
C LEU A 106 10.02 0.68 1.62
N LEU A 107 9.43 -0.51 1.49
CA LEU A 107 9.44 -1.53 2.53
C LEU A 107 10.87 -1.97 2.93
N GLU A 108 11.79 -2.02 1.98
CA GLU A 108 13.18 -2.43 2.22
C GLU A 108 14.11 -1.26 2.59
N HIS A 109 13.98 -0.10 1.92
CA HIS A 109 15.01 0.94 1.92
C HIS A 109 14.59 2.25 2.58
N SER A 110 13.29 2.47 2.83
CA SER A 110 12.82 3.72 3.41
C SER A 110 13.12 3.83 4.91
N TYR A 111 13.03 5.05 5.44
CA TYR A 111 12.81 5.28 6.86
C TYR A 111 11.57 4.54 7.37
N GLU A 112 11.55 4.28 8.67
CA GLU A 112 10.54 3.49 9.35
C GLU A 112 9.09 3.91 9.05
N SER A 113 8.82 5.21 8.97
CA SER A 113 7.49 5.73 8.61
C SER A 113 7.06 5.35 7.18
N GLY A 114 7.99 5.27 6.22
CA GLY A 114 7.72 4.83 4.86
C GLY A 114 7.60 3.31 4.75
N ARG A 115 8.38 2.55 5.53
CA ARG A 115 8.24 1.08 5.65
C ARG A 115 6.87 0.73 6.23
N ALA A 116 6.46 1.41 7.30
CA ALA A 116 5.15 1.26 7.91
C ALA A 116 4.02 1.63 6.93
N GLY A 117 4.15 2.75 6.21
CA GLY A 117 3.21 3.16 5.17
C GLY A 117 3.07 2.11 4.07
N SER A 118 4.19 1.53 3.60
CA SER A 118 4.16 0.46 2.59
C SER A 118 3.55 -0.84 3.13
N SER A 119 3.84 -1.23 4.37
CA SER A 119 3.26 -2.43 4.98
C SER A 119 1.74 -2.28 5.13
N MET A 120 1.27 -1.09 5.51
CA MET A 120 -0.16 -0.77 5.60
C MET A 120 -0.81 -0.75 4.21
N PHE A 121 -0.15 -0.20 3.19
CA PHE A 121 -0.58 -0.30 1.79
C PHE A 121 -0.83 -1.77 1.40
N PHE A 122 0.16 -2.65 1.57
CA PHE A 122 0.02 -4.06 1.21
C PHE A 122 -1.08 -4.77 1.97
N THR A 123 -1.24 -4.49 3.27
CA THR A 123 -2.32 -5.04 4.10
C THR A 123 -3.69 -4.84 3.45
N HIS A 124 -3.96 -3.66 2.90
CA HIS A 124 -5.22 -3.34 2.23
C HIS A 124 -5.25 -3.73 0.75
N ALA A 125 -4.09 -3.82 0.10
CA ALA A 125 -4.00 -4.07 -1.33
C ALA A 125 -4.04 -5.56 -1.73
N PHE A 126 -3.73 -6.49 -0.82
CA PHE A 126 -3.67 -7.93 -1.16
C PHE A 126 -4.98 -8.55 -1.63
N GLN A 127 -6.12 -7.97 -1.28
CA GLN A 127 -7.43 -8.40 -1.81
C GLN A 127 -7.55 -8.17 -3.33
N PHE A 128 -6.73 -7.28 -3.90
CA PHE A 128 -6.70 -7.00 -5.33
C PHE A 128 -5.68 -7.89 -6.03
N ARG A 129 -6.19 -8.82 -6.84
CA ARG A 129 -5.38 -9.82 -7.55
C ARG A 129 -4.21 -9.23 -8.35
N PRO A 130 -4.34 -8.11 -9.11
CA PRO A 130 -3.21 -7.53 -9.84
C PRO A 130 -2.04 -7.11 -8.95
N VAL A 131 -2.33 -6.69 -7.71
CA VAL A 131 -1.29 -6.33 -6.72
C VAL A 131 -0.70 -7.58 -6.09
N LEU A 132 -1.53 -8.55 -5.72
CA LEU A 132 -1.07 -9.82 -5.12
C LEU A 132 -0.09 -10.57 -6.03
N GLU A 133 -0.43 -10.74 -7.31
CA GLU A 133 0.41 -11.46 -8.28
C GLU A 133 1.77 -10.78 -8.46
N ARG A 134 1.79 -9.44 -8.58
CA ARG A 134 3.04 -8.66 -8.68
C ARG A 134 3.87 -8.73 -7.41
N PHE A 135 3.22 -8.73 -6.25
CA PHE A 135 3.91 -8.86 -4.98
C PHE A 135 4.65 -10.20 -4.91
N ASP A 136 4.03 -11.29 -5.37
CA ASP A 136 4.67 -12.61 -5.47
C ASP A 136 5.83 -12.60 -6.48
N ASP A 137 5.60 -12.05 -7.68
CA ASP A 137 6.59 -11.99 -8.75
C ASP A 137 7.84 -11.18 -8.39
N TYR A 138 7.69 -10.18 -7.50
CA TYR A 138 8.78 -9.28 -7.09
C TYR A 138 9.36 -9.64 -5.72
N ASP A 139 9.26 -10.91 -5.32
CA ASP A 139 9.88 -11.46 -4.12
C ASP A 139 9.36 -10.78 -2.83
N GLY A 140 8.11 -10.31 -2.87
CA GLY A 140 7.44 -9.58 -1.81
C GLY A 140 7.40 -10.32 -0.47
N PRO A 141 7.10 -11.63 -0.40
CA PRO A 141 7.07 -12.35 0.87
C PRO A 141 8.39 -12.28 1.64
N ARG A 142 9.54 -12.43 0.96
CA ARG A 142 10.86 -12.27 1.58
C ARG A 142 11.07 -10.84 2.05
N ARG A 143 10.74 -9.84 1.21
CA ARG A 143 10.90 -8.41 1.56
C ARG A 143 10.08 -8.03 2.79
N LEU A 144 8.85 -8.51 2.88
CA LEU A 144 7.98 -8.31 4.05
C LEU A 144 8.51 -9.02 5.29
N PHE A 145 9.03 -10.24 5.15
CA PHE A 145 9.68 -10.96 6.27
C PHE A 145 10.93 -10.22 6.76
N ASN A 146 11.72 -9.66 5.84
CA ASN A 146 12.91 -8.88 6.17
C ASN A 146 12.58 -7.61 6.95
N TYR A 147 11.38 -7.05 6.82
CA TYR A 147 10.96 -5.89 7.61
C TYR A 147 10.92 -6.20 9.10
N ILE A 148 10.44 -7.38 9.52
CA ILE A 148 10.44 -7.79 10.94
C ILE A 148 11.77 -8.37 11.37
N SER A 149 12.38 -9.24 10.57
CA SER A 149 13.58 -9.99 11.00
C SER A 149 14.82 -9.12 11.15
N THR A 150 14.82 -7.90 10.60
CA THR A 150 15.90 -6.92 10.78
C THR A 150 15.67 -5.94 11.92
N LEU A 151 14.56 -6.05 12.66
CA LEU A 151 14.31 -5.23 13.85
C LEU A 151 15.32 -5.58 14.94
N THR A 152 15.96 -4.56 15.51
CA THR A 152 16.94 -4.71 16.60
C THR A 152 16.36 -5.45 17.80
N LEU A 153 15.07 -5.25 18.10
CA LEU A 153 14.33 -5.94 19.17
C LEU A 153 14.35 -7.48 19.03
N LEU A 154 14.47 -8.00 17.81
CA LEU A 154 14.45 -9.43 17.53
C LEU A 154 15.85 -10.02 17.34
N GLN A 155 16.91 -9.22 17.51
CA GLN A 155 18.30 -9.66 17.42
C GLN A 155 18.79 -10.19 18.77
N GLU A 156 19.26 -11.44 18.80
CA GLU A 156 19.72 -12.13 20.02
C GLU A 156 20.91 -11.44 20.70
N ASP A 157 21.76 -10.75 19.93
CA ASP A 157 23.00 -10.09 20.41
C ASP A 157 22.83 -8.59 20.69
N SER A 158 21.60 -8.10 20.89
CA SER A 158 21.38 -6.68 21.18
C SER A 158 21.65 -6.34 22.65
N ASP A 159 22.92 -6.14 23.00
CA ASP A 159 23.35 -5.55 24.29
C ASP A 159 22.86 -4.09 24.50
N ASN A 160 22.15 -3.54 23.52
CA ASN A 160 21.63 -2.19 23.54
C ASN A 160 20.28 -2.13 24.28
N VAL A 161 20.26 -1.41 25.41
CA VAL A 161 19.02 -0.96 26.03
C VAL A 161 18.28 -0.07 25.03
N LEU A 162 17.20 -0.57 24.44
CA LEU A 162 16.35 0.20 23.54
C LEU A 162 15.62 1.29 24.31
N SER A 163 15.47 2.47 23.72
CA SER A 163 14.59 3.50 24.27
C SER A 163 13.12 3.08 24.14
N ASP A 164 12.25 3.63 24.99
CA ASP A 164 10.80 3.37 24.92
C ASP A 164 10.21 3.72 23.53
N GLU A 165 10.73 4.76 22.88
CA GLU A 165 10.31 5.16 21.53
C GLU A 165 10.71 4.12 20.47
N HIS A 166 11.94 3.59 20.54
CA HIS A 166 12.39 2.54 19.64
C HIS A 166 11.64 1.23 19.87
N LEU A 167 11.34 0.90 21.12
CA LEU A 167 10.52 -0.26 21.47
C LEU A 167 9.10 -0.11 20.90
N TYR A 168 8.45 1.04 21.14
CA TYR A 168 7.12 1.31 20.61
C TYR A 168 7.07 1.20 19.09
N THR A 169 8.03 1.84 18.41
CA THR A 169 8.13 1.82 16.96
C THR A 169 8.33 0.40 16.42
N SER A 170 9.23 -0.38 17.03
CA SER A 170 9.45 -1.79 16.67
C SER A 170 8.19 -2.64 16.87
N MET A 171 7.44 -2.41 17.95
CA MET A 171 6.17 -3.10 18.19
C MET A 171 5.12 -2.76 17.13
N GLN A 172 5.08 -1.52 16.64
CA GLN A 172 4.19 -1.15 15.53
C GLN A 172 4.62 -1.76 14.20
N ALA A 173 5.92 -1.83 13.93
CA ALA A 173 6.45 -2.53 12.76
C ALA A 173 6.04 -4.02 12.76
N ILE A 174 6.17 -4.70 13.91
CA ILE A 174 5.71 -6.09 14.10
C ILE A 174 4.21 -6.21 13.83
N ARG A 175 3.39 -5.35 14.43
CA ARG A 175 1.92 -5.40 14.25
C ARG A 175 1.52 -5.20 12.80
N ASN A 176 2.04 -4.15 12.16
CA ASN A 176 1.74 -3.83 10.76
C ASN A 176 2.15 -4.96 9.82
N THR A 177 3.32 -5.56 10.06
CA THR A 177 3.82 -6.66 9.23
C THR A 177 3.02 -7.94 9.45
N CYS A 178 2.67 -8.29 10.69
CA CYS A 178 1.81 -9.44 10.97
C CYS A 178 0.41 -9.27 10.35
N MET A 179 -0.14 -8.04 10.35
CA MET A 179 -1.40 -7.74 9.66
C MET A 179 -1.25 -7.92 8.14
N ALA A 180 -0.16 -7.46 7.54
CA ALA A 180 0.13 -7.66 6.13
C ALA A 180 0.25 -9.15 5.80
N PHE A 181 0.99 -9.94 6.57
CA PHE A 181 1.08 -11.40 6.39
C PHE A 181 -0.27 -12.10 6.51
N ARG A 182 -1.08 -11.73 7.50
CA ARG A 182 -2.42 -12.29 7.64
C ARG A 182 -3.28 -12.00 6.40
N SER A 183 -3.26 -10.75 5.91
CA SER A 183 -4.01 -10.35 4.72
C SER A 183 -3.51 -11.10 3.47
N TYR A 184 -2.19 -11.20 3.30
CA TYR A 184 -1.55 -11.96 2.24
C TYR A 184 -1.98 -13.43 2.22
N MET A 185 -1.90 -14.13 3.36
CA MET A 185 -2.31 -15.52 3.47
C MET A 185 -3.81 -15.69 3.21
N ALA A 186 -4.65 -14.80 3.74
CA ALA A 186 -6.09 -14.81 3.51
C ALA A 186 -6.44 -14.63 2.03
N ALA A 187 -5.76 -13.71 1.33
CA ALA A 187 -5.96 -13.48 -0.10
C ALA A 187 -5.57 -14.70 -0.94
N HIS A 188 -4.44 -15.35 -0.62
CA HIS A 188 -4.03 -16.59 -1.29
C HIS A 188 -4.99 -17.76 -1.05
N ILE A 189 -5.49 -17.91 0.18
CA ILE A 189 -6.53 -18.90 0.50
C ILE A 189 -7.79 -18.61 -0.32
N PHE A 190 -8.22 -17.34 -0.39
CA PHE A 190 -9.38 -16.94 -1.18
C PHE A 190 -9.21 -17.27 -2.67
N VAL A 191 -8.07 -16.90 -3.27
CA VAL A 191 -7.74 -17.24 -4.67
C VAL A 191 -7.78 -18.75 -4.90
N LYS A 192 -7.22 -19.54 -3.98
CA LYS A 192 -7.23 -21.00 -4.07
C LYS A 192 -8.64 -21.57 -3.97
N VAL A 193 -9.46 -21.07 -3.03
CA VAL A 193 -10.86 -21.48 -2.87
C VAL A 193 -11.67 -21.15 -4.13
N GLU A 194 -11.52 -19.95 -4.69
CA GLU A 194 -12.21 -19.56 -5.93
C GLU A 194 -11.77 -20.41 -7.13
N HIS A 195 -10.49 -20.75 -7.22
CA HIS A 195 -9.99 -21.67 -8.23
C HIS A 195 -10.61 -23.07 -8.08
N LEU A 196 -10.64 -23.62 -6.86
CA LEU A 196 -11.23 -24.93 -6.56
C LEU A 196 -12.73 -24.96 -6.80
N LYS A 197 -13.46 -23.90 -6.44
CA LYS A 197 -14.87 -23.76 -6.80
C LYS A 197 -15.02 -23.91 -8.30
N ARG A 198 -14.34 -23.10 -9.10
CA ARG A 198 -14.47 -23.13 -10.58
C ARG A 198 -14.12 -24.49 -11.21
N THR A 199 -13.11 -25.19 -10.69
CA THR A 199 -12.68 -26.50 -11.21
C THR A 199 -13.51 -27.68 -10.69
N HIS A 200 -14.15 -27.55 -9.53
CA HIS A 200 -14.86 -28.66 -8.87
C HIS A 200 -16.33 -28.38 -8.55
N VAL A 201 -16.97 -27.32 -9.10
CA VAL A 201 -18.41 -27.01 -8.90
C VAL A 201 -19.28 -28.26 -9.05
N SER A 202 -19.08 -29.04 -10.11
CA SER A 202 -19.87 -30.24 -10.39
C SER A 202 -19.70 -31.36 -9.35
N ARG A 203 -18.56 -31.43 -8.65
CA ARG A 203 -18.31 -32.39 -7.55
C ARG A 203 -18.81 -31.85 -6.21
N LEU A 204 -18.68 -30.54 -5.97
CA LEU A 204 -19.14 -29.87 -4.75
C LEU A 204 -20.67 -29.80 -4.65
N GLN A 205 -21.38 -29.68 -5.78
CA GLN A 205 -22.87 -29.78 -5.82
C GLN A 205 -23.41 -31.13 -5.35
N CYS A 206 -22.57 -32.17 -5.29
CA CYS A 206 -22.94 -33.49 -4.75
C CYS A 206 -22.86 -33.55 -3.22
N LEU A 207 -22.21 -32.58 -2.56
CA LEU A 207 -22.11 -32.43 -1.11
C LEU A 207 -23.21 -31.45 -0.65
N ARG A 208 -24.45 -31.93 -0.56
CA ARG A 208 -25.67 -31.13 -0.29
C ARG A 208 -25.65 -30.33 1.03
N ASP A 209 -24.71 -30.62 1.94
CA ASP A 209 -24.70 -30.06 3.30
C ASP A 209 -23.57 -29.03 3.55
N ILE A 210 -22.77 -28.69 2.54
CA ILE A 210 -21.68 -27.71 2.72
C ILE A 210 -22.14 -26.32 2.25
N VAL A 211 -22.58 -25.51 3.21
CA VAL A 211 -22.75 -24.07 3.01
C VAL A 211 -21.35 -23.46 2.97
N ILE A 212 -20.85 -23.16 1.77
CA ILE A 212 -19.63 -22.36 1.61
C ILE A 212 -20.02 -20.92 1.94
N PRO A 213 -19.53 -20.32 3.03
CA PRO A 213 -19.84 -18.93 3.35
C PRO A 213 -19.38 -18.07 2.17
N SER A 214 -20.25 -17.16 1.71
CA SER A 214 -19.83 -16.05 0.87
C SER A 214 -18.77 -15.27 1.66
N CYS A 215 -17.50 -15.43 1.28
CA CYS A 215 -16.42 -14.66 1.88
C CYS A 215 -16.74 -13.18 1.70
N VAL A 216 -16.71 -12.48 2.83
CA VAL A 216 -17.17 -11.12 3.09
C VAL A 216 -16.59 -10.12 2.08
N HIS A 217 -17.46 -9.24 1.57
CA HIS A 217 -17.13 -8.04 0.78
C HIS A 217 -16.44 -6.98 1.64
#